data_AF-A0A672KAF6-F1
#
_entry.id   AF-A0A672KAF6-F1
#
_cell.length_a   1.000
_cell.length_b   1.000
_cell.length_c   1.000
_cell.angle_alpha   90.00
_cell.angle_beta   90.00
_cell.angle_gamma   90.00
#
_symmetry.space_group_name_H-M   'P 1'
#
loop_
_entity.id
_entity.type
_entity.pdbx_description
1 polymer ?
#
loop_
_entity_poly.entity_id
_entity_poly.type
_entity_poly.pdbx_seq_one_letter_code
_entity_poly.pdbx_strand_id
1 'polypeptide(L)'
;MKRKQVEKYHRSPAAKRLEIECNPYTIFQQALENCKPIIGLASVQKGGKSYQVPVPLTDNRRRFLAMKWLITECRDNKHRRTHMYEKLSQELLAAFANEGNVVKRKHDLHKMAEANRAYAHYRWW
;
A
#
# COMPACT_ATOMS: atom_id res chain seq x y z
N MET A 1 8.51 -2.98 -15.60
CA MET A 1 7.51 -3.93 -15.08
C MET A 1 7.07 -4.94 -16.15
N LYS A 2 6.46 -4.51 -17.27
CA LYS A 2 6.04 -5.42 -18.37
C LYS A 2 7.14 -6.39 -18.82
N ARG A 3 8.35 -5.88 -19.09
CA ARG A 3 9.52 -6.72 -19.46
C ARG A 3 9.82 -7.81 -18.41
N LYS A 4 9.80 -7.46 -17.12
CA LYS A 4 10.03 -8.40 -16.00
C LYS A 4 8.98 -9.51 -15.93
N GLN A 5 7.70 -9.18 -16.17
CA GLN A 5 6.64 -10.17 -16.18
C GLN A 5 6.70 -11.09 -17.41
N VAL A 6 7.02 -10.55 -18.59
CA VAL A 6 7.21 -11.35 -19.81
C VAL A 6 8.41 -12.30 -19.65
N GLU A 7 9.50 -11.82 -19.07
CA GLU A 7 10.66 -12.65 -18.73
C GLU A 7 10.29 -13.77 -17.76
N LYS A 8 9.54 -13.45 -16.69
CA LYS A 8 9.00 -14.43 -15.73
C LYS A 8 8.10 -15.47 -16.42
N TYR A 9 7.25 -15.03 -17.34
CA TYR A 9 6.34 -15.87 -18.11
C TYR A 9 7.11 -16.89 -18.98
N HIS A 10 8.10 -16.44 -19.76
CA HIS A 10 8.89 -17.33 -20.61
C HIS A 10 9.75 -18.32 -19.80
N ARG A 11 10.27 -17.89 -18.64
CA ARG A 11 11.07 -18.74 -17.75
C ARG A 11 10.24 -19.81 -17.02
N SER A 12 8.92 -19.59 -16.88
CA SER A 12 8.05 -20.47 -16.10
C SER A 12 7.56 -21.70 -16.91
N PRO A 13 7.33 -22.85 -16.25
CA PRO A 13 6.73 -24.03 -16.87
C PRO A 13 5.28 -23.76 -17.29
N ALA A 14 4.78 -24.50 -18.28
CA ALA A 14 3.49 -24.26 -18.92
C ALA A 14 2.31 -24.12 -17.94
N ALA A 15 2.30 -24.91 -16.85
CA ALA A 15 1.27 -24.85 -15.82
C ALA A 15 1.16 -23.46 -15.14
N LYS A 16 2.30 -22.81 -14.87
CA LYS A 16 2.35 -21.52 -14.14
C LYS A 16 2.20 -20.30 -15.06
N ARG A 17 2.29 -20.50 -16.39
CA ARG A 17 2.19 -19.40 -17.36
C ARG A 17 0.82 -18.73 -17.33
N LEU A 18 -0.24 -19.51 -17.14
CA LEU A 18 -1.61 -19.02 -17.12
C LEU A 18 -1.91 -18.11 -15.92
N GLU A 19 -1.18 -18.29 -14.81
CA GLU A 19 -1.34 -17.49 -13.59
C GLU A 19 -0.58 -16.15 -13.64
N ILE A 20 0.34 -15.98 -14.59
CA ILE A 20 1.21 -14.81 -14.64
C ILE A 20 0.54 -13.68 -15.42
N GLU A 21 0.08 -12.69 -14.67
CA GLU A 21 -0.41 -11.44 -15.25
C GLU A 21 0.73 -10.66 -15.93
N CYS A 22 0.58 -10.40 -17.23
CA CYS A 22 1.54 -9.63 -18.03
C CYS A 22 1.10 -8.19 -18.27
N ASN A 23 -0.18 -7.87 -18.04
CA ASN A 23 -0.71 -6.53 -18.28
C ASN A 23 -0.25 -5.56 -17.17
N PRO A 24 0.51 -4.51 -17.49
CA PRO A 24 1.02 -3.62 -16.47
C PRO A 24 -0.04 -2.74 -15.80
N TYR A 25 -1.16 -2.47 -16.49
CA TYR A 25 -2.22 -1.62 -15.95
C TYR A 25 -3.04 -2.34 -14.87
N THR A 26 -3.37 -3.61 -15.10
CA THR A 26 -4.11 -4.44 -14.12
C THR A 26 -3.28 -4.64 -12.85
N ILE A 27 -1.99 -4.96 -13.00
CA ILE A 27 -1.06 -5.07 -11.88
C ILE A 27 -0.99 -3.76 -11.09
N PHE A 28 -0.90 -2.62 -11.78
CA PHE A 28 -0.83 -1.32 -11.11
C PHE A 28 -2.11 -1.00 -10.31
N GLN A 29 -3.28 -1.23 -10.91
CA GLN A 29 -4.56 -1.03 -10.23
C GLN A 29 -4.69 -1.94 -9.02
N GLN A 30 -4.43 -3.25 -9.18
CA GLN A 30 -4.52 -4.21 -8.09
C GLN A 30 -3.50 -3.93 -6.98
N ALA A 31 -2.26 -3.58 -7.33
CA ALA A 31 -1.25 -3.19 -6.35
C ALA A 31 -1.68 -1.95 -5.54
N LEU A 32 -2.31 -0.97 -6.20
CA LEU A 32 -2.88 0.18 -5.50
C LEU A 32 -4.02 -0.23 -4.56
N GLU A 33 -4.98 -1.06 -5.02
CA GLU A 33 -6.06 -1.56 -4.16
C GLU A 33 -5.51 -2.27 -2.92
N ASN A 34 -4.52 -3.14 -3.08
CA ASN A 34 -3.88 -3.86 -1.98
C ASN A 34 -3.22 -2.90 -0.97
N CYS A 35 -2.70 -1.76 -1.42
CA CYS A 35 -2.08 -0.74 -0.59
C CYS A 35 -3.07 0.24 0.06
N LYS A 36 -4.34 0.29 -0.37
CA LYS A 36 -5.32 1.25 0.17
C LYS A 36 -5.71 0.90 1.61
N PRO A 37 -5.55 1.82 2.57
CA PRO A 37 -6.08 1.63 3.92
C PRO A 37 -7.58 1.92 3.96
N ILE A 38 -8.35 1.11 4.67
CA ILE A 38 -9.80 1.32 4.87
C ILE A 38 -10.06 2.34 5.99
N ILE A 39 -9.34 2.19 7.11
CA ILE A 39 -9.45 3.02 8.31
C ILE A 39 -8.15 3.81 8.47
N GLY A 40 -8.28 5.07 8.90
CA GLY A 40 -7.17 5.92 9.30
C GLY A 40 -7.30 6.35 10.74
N LEU A 41 -6.35 7.19 11.18
CA LEU A 41 -6.34 7.79 12.50
C LEU A 41 -6.40 9.32 12.36
N ALA A 42 -7.24 9.95 13.18
CA ALA A 42 -7.31 11.39 13.33
C ALA A 42 -6.91 11.77 14.75
N SER A 43 -6.13 12.84 14.90
CA SER A 43 -5.76 13.36 16.21
C SER A 43 -6.90 14.21 16.75
N VAL A 44 -7.46 13.83 17.89
CA VAL A 44 -8.52 14.57 18.59
C VAL A 44 -8.01 14.97 19.96
N GLN A 45 -8.14 16.25 20.31
CA GLN A 45 -7.78 16.76 21.63
C GLN A 45 -8.97 16.66 22.58
N LYS A 46 -8.81 16.01 23.73
CA LYS A 46 -9.83 15.96 24.77
C LYS A 46 -9.19 15.99 26.15
N GLY A 47 -9.62 16.93 27.00
CA GLY A 47 -9.10 17.07 28.37
C GLY A 47 -7.57 17.26 28.43
N GLY A 48 -7.00 18.04 27.50
CA GLY A 48 -5.56 18.33 27.46
C GLY A 48 -4.66 17.20 26.94
N LYS A 49 -5.22 16.06 26.49
CA LYS A 49 -4.48 14.97 25.85
C LYS A 49 -4.92 14.78 24.40
N SER A 50 -3.97 14.36 23.56
CA SER A 50 -4.19 14.03 22.15
C SER A 50 -4.45 12.53 21.98
N TYR A 51 -5.60 12.15 21.43
CA TYR A 51 -5.96 10.77 21.16
C TYR A 51 -5.94 10.50 19.66
N GLN A 52 -5.43 9.33 19.27
CA GLN A 52 -5.55 8.83 17.90
C GLN A 52 -6.88 8.10 17.76
N VAL A 53 -7.84 8.75 17.13
CA VAL A 53 -9.21 8.24 16.97
C VAL A 53 -9.33 7.55 15.61
N PRO A 54 -9.83 6.31 15.54
CA PRO A 54 -10.10 5.64 14.27
C PRO A 54 -11.22 6.30 13.47
N VAL A 55 -10.97 6.57 12.19
CA VAL A 55 -11.92 7.24 11.28
C VAL A 55 -12.01 6.48 9.96
N PRO A 56 -13.21 6.18 9.44
CA PRO A 56 -13.36 5.63 8.11
C PRO A 56 -12.88 6.65 7.06
N LEU A 57 -12.01 6.21 6.15
CA LEU A 57 -11.45 7.10 5.14
C LEU A 57 -12.33 7.17 3.89
N THR A 58 -12.49 8.38 3.34
CA THR A 58 -13.14 8.57 2.04
C THR A 58 -12.30 8.01 0.91
N ASP A 59 -12.94 7.63 -0.20
CA ASP A 59 -12.24 6.93 -1.27
C ASP A 59 -11.09 7.73 -1.90
N ASN A 60 -11.30 9.03 -2.10
CA ASN A 60 -10.26 9.95 -2.56
C ASN A 60 -9.05 9.96 -1.62
N ARG A 61 -9.28 9.95 -0.31
CA ARG A 61 -8.22 9.93 0.70
C ARG A 61 -7.46 8.61 0.70
N ARG A 62 -8.16 7.47 0.57
CA ARG A 62 -7.55 6.14 0.50
C ARG A 62 -6.63 6.02 -0.72
N ARG A 63 -7.11 6.43 -1.89
CA ARG A 63 -6.32 6.45 -3.15
C ARG A 63 -5.07 7.33 -3.00
N PHE A 64 -5.25 8.54 -2.46
CA PHE A 64 -4.14 9.47 -2.24
C PHE A 64 -3.06 8.88 -1.31
N LEU A 65 -3.47 8.27 -0.19
CA LEU A 65 -2.52 7.66 0.75
C LEU A 65 -1.73 6.52 0.12
N ALA A 66 -2.39 5.63 -0.62
CA ALA A 66 -1.73 4.52 -1.30
C ALA A 66 -0.66 5.00 -2.29
N MET A 67 -1.02 5.98 -3.15
CA MET A 67 -0.07 6.57 -4.11
C MET A 67 1.08 7.30 -3.39
N LYS A 68 0.77 8.08 -2.35
CA LYS A 68 1.77 8.81 -1.58
C LYS A 68 2.77 7.84 -0.93
N TRP A 69 2.29 6.79 -0.27
CA TRP A 69 3.16 5.81 0.37
C TRP A 69 4.07 5.09 -0.63
N LEU A 70 3.55 4.66 -1.78
CA LEU A 70 4.38 4.07 -2.83
C LEU A 70 5.50 5.01 -3.29
N ILE A 71 5.18 6.28 -3.56
CA ILE A 71 6.17 7.26 -4.01
C ILE A 71 7.20 7.55 -2.91
N THR A 72 6.76 7.71 -1.66
CA THR A 72 7.65 7.95 -0.51
C THR A 72 8.59 6.77 -0.29
N GLU A 73 8.08 5.53 -0.24
CA GLU A 73 8.91 4.32 -0.08
C GLU A 73 9.94 4.19 -1.20
N CYS A 74 9.56 4.48 -2.44
CA CYS A 74 10.48 4.43 -3.58
C CYS A 74 11.53 5.56 -3.57
N ARG A 75 11.26 6.68 -2.89
CA ARG A 75 12.22 7.79 -2.76
C ARG A 75 13.18 7.56 -1.61
N ASP A 76 12.67 7.13 -0.47
CA ASP A 76 13.42 7.04 0.79
C ASP A 76 14.24 5.74 0.87
N ASN A 77 13.67 4.61 0.44
CA ASN A 77 14.26 3.28 0.61
C ASN A 77 14.94 2.74 -0.66
N LYS A 78 15.38 3.64 -1.55
CA LYS A 78 16.07 3.28 -2.78
C LYS A 78 17.58 3.31 -2.57
N HIS A 79 18.25 2.23 -2.98
CA HIS A 79 19.70 2.24 -3.01
C HIS A 79 20.23 3.30 -3.99
N ARG A 80 21.35 3.96 -3.67
CA ARG A 80 21.86 5.10 -4.47
C ARG A 80 22.09 4.75 -5.94
N ARG A 81 22.44 3.49 -6.23
CA ARG A 81 22.71 2.98 -7.59
C ARG A 81 21.46 2.51 -8.34
N THR A 82 20.33 2.28 -7.67
CA THR A 82 19.12 1.82 -8.35
C THR A 82 18.32 2.99 -8.91
N HIS A 83 17.84 2.84 -10.15
CA HIS A 83 17.01 3.86 -10.77
C HIS A 83 15.58 3.83 -10.22
N MET A 84 14.89 4.98 -10.24
CA MET A 84 13.54 5.11 -9.69
C MET A 84 12.54 4.16 -10.35
N TYR A 85 12.56 4.04 -11.69
CA TYR A 85 11.64 3.16 -12.42
C TYR A 85 11.84 1.69 -12.05
N GLU A 86 13.06 1.29 -11.72
CA GLU A 86 13.38 -0.08 -11.36
C GLU A 86 12.84 -0.41 -9.97
N LYS A 87 13.10 0.47 -8.99
CA LYS A 87 12.59 0.33 -7.62
C LYS A 87 11.06 0.36 -7.58
N LEU A 88 10.44 1.31 -8.29
CA LEU A 88 8.98 1.39 -8.42
C LEU A 88 8.39 0.09 -8.99
N SER A 89 9.04 -0.48 -10.01
CA SER A 89 8.58 -1.75 -10.59
C SER A 89 8.70 -2.93 -9.63
N GLN A 90 9.68 -2.92 -8.72
CA GLN A 90 9.82 -3.96 -7.69
C GLN A 90 8.74 -3.80 -6.63
N GLU A 91 8.53 -2.59 -6.13
CA GLU A 91 7.50 -2.30 -5.11
C GLU A 91 6.08 -2.58 -5.63
N LEU A 92 5.76 -2.23 -6.88
CA LEU A 92 4.45 -2.55 -7.47
C LEU A 92 4.22 -4.07 -7.58
N LEU A 93 5.25 -4.84 -7.95
CA LEU A 93 5.15 -6.29 -8.03
C LEU A 93 5.04 -6.94 -6.64
N ALA A 94 5.75 -6.42 -5.64
CA ALA A 94 5.63 -6.87 -4.26
C ALA A 94 4.22 -6.55 -3.71
N ALA A 95 3.74 -5.32 -3.89
CA ALA A 95 2.40 -4.91 -3.46
C ALA A 95 1.28 -5.71 -4.16
N PHE A 96 1.47 -6.08 -5.43
CA PHE A 96 0.56 -6.98 -6.14
C PHE A 96 0.45 -8.35 -5.46
N ALA A 97 1.56 -8.87 -4.93
CA ALA A 97 1.61 -10.11 -4.16
C ALA A 97 1.22 -9.93 -2.67
N ASN A 98 0.72 -8.76 -2.25
CA ASN A 98 0.48 -8.39 -0.85
C ASN A 98 1.74 -8.38 0.04
N GLU A 99 2.90 -8.21 -0.57
CA GLU A 99 4.19 -8.12 0.09
C GLU A 99 4.75 -6.69 0.01
N GLY A 100 5.82 -6.44 0.77
CA GLY A 100 6.56 -5.18 0.74
C GLY A 100 6.17 -4.18 1.83
N ASN A 101 6.97 -3.11 1.90
CA ASN A 101 6.92 -2.16 3.01
C ASN A 101 5.65 -1.32 3.00
N VAL A 102 5.11 -0.98 1.82
CA VAL A 102 3.86 -0.21 1.71
C VAL A 102 2.69 -1.02 2.29
N VAL A 103 2.63 -2.31 1.97
CA VAL A 103 1.57 -3.19 2.48
C VAL A 103 1.75 -3.39 3.98
N LYS A 104 2.98 -3.56 4.48
CA LYS A 104 3.26 -3.59 5.92
C LYS A 104 2.77 -2.32 6.62
N ARG A 105 3.06 -1.13 6.06
CA ARG A 105 2.60 0.16 6.58
C ARG A 105 1.07 0.26 6.67
N LYS A 106 0.34 -0.29 5.69
CA LYS A 106 -1.13 -0.40 5.75
C LYS A 106 -1.56 -1.25 6.95
N HIS A 107 -0.95 -2.41 7.14
CA HIS A 107 -1.27 -3.31 8.25
C HIS A 107 -0.94 -2.69 9.61
N ASP A 108 0.19 -1.99 9.74
CA ASP A 108 0.58 -1.30 10.96
C ASP A 108 -0.44 -0.20 11.33
N LEU A 109 -0.93 0.55 10.32
CA LEU A 109 -2.01 1.52 10.52
C LEU A 109 -3.31 0.85 11.00
N HIS A 110 -3.67 -0.30 10.43
CA HIS A 110 -4.88 -1.04 10.82
C HIS A 110 -4.77 -1.61 12.23
N LYS A 111 -3.63 -2.18 12.61
CA LYS A 111 -3.36 -2.63 13.98
C LYS A 111 -3.44 -1.49 14.98
N MET A 112 -2.88 -0.33 14.64
CA MET A 112 -2.95 0.86 15.50
C MET A 112 -4.38 1.40 15.61
N ALA A 113 -5.17 1.35 14.54
CA ALA A 113 -6.58 1.71 14.56
C ALA A 113 -7.41 0.74 15.40
N GLU A 114 -7.13 -0.56 15.32
CA GLU A 114 -7.80 -1.59 16.11
C GLU A 114 -7.50 -1.45 17.61
N ALA A 115 -6.24 -1.23 17.98
CA ALA A 115 -5.85 -0.98 19.37
C ALA A 115 -6.56 0.24 19.98
N ASN A 116 -6.85 1.27 19.16
CA ASN A 116 -7.52 2.49 19.57
C ASN A 116 -9.04 2.48 19.32
N ARG A 117 -9.64 1.33 19.04
CA ARG A 117 -11.08 1.19 18.73
C ARG A 117 -11.97 1.81 19.81
N ALA A 118 -11.56 1.74 21.08
CA ALA A 118 -12.30 2.32 22.20
C ALA A 118 -12.53 3.83 22.04
N TYR A 119 -11.59 4.57 21.44
CA TYR A 119 -11.69 6.02 21.27
C TYR A 119 -12.60 6.47 20.12
N ALA A 120 -13.22 5.54 19.39
CA ALA A 120 -14.11 5.87 18.27
C ALA A 120 -15.28 6.80 18.67
N HIS A 121 -15.72 6.73 19.94
CA HIS A 121 -16.78 7.60 20.48
C HIS A 121 -16.35 9.06 20.72
N TYR A 122 -15.06 9.38 20.60
CA TYR A 122 -14.59 10.77 20.62
C TYR A 122 -14.87 11.52 19.32
N ARG A 123 -15.41 10.83 18.31
CA ARG A 123 -15.84 11.42 17.05
C ARG A 123 -17.22 12.07 17.21
N TRP A 124 -17.33 13.35 16.84
CA TRP A 124 -18.59 14.12 16.90
C TRP A 124 -19.20 14.40 15.51
N TRP A 125 -18.74 13.69 14.49
CA TRP A 125 -19.21 13.76 13.11
C TRP A 125 -19.52 12.38 12.53
#